data_AF-A0A814IDD8-F1
#
_entry.id   AF-A0A814IDD8-F1
#
_cell.length_a   1.000
_cell.length_b   1.000
_cell.length_c   1.000
_cell.angle_alpha   90.00
_cell.angle_beta   90.00
_cell.angle_gamma   90.00
#
_symmetry.space_group_name_H-M   'P 1'
#
loop_
_entity.id
_entity.type
_entity.pdbx_description
1 polymer ?
#
loop_
_entity_poly.entity_id
_entity_poly.type
_entity_poly.pdbx_seq_one_letter_code
_entity_poly.pdbx_strand_id
1 'polypeptide(L)'
;MSQIEKLLSVKGKPMIHHEGYIYTAERTTSTKLIFRCQNRDCKARCHTNLSMDVFLSQPTAHCHAPQPDRVPAIQLKNEIKARAVTTDESTSSIIHSALRTYPLSAAGELPKNEALMLMIRRQRTVETIDVDGCLLEKLRKTYRDEDFILHEDKNLIIFTTKTNLSILKQNKHWFADGTFKVCPDDYYQLFTLHAMMTNAIIPLVYGLLIGCFFHFSQAIWRQVQGKGLVTKYKEDEYFRLNVRKLIALAFVPVDEITTGFDLIVNQFDDDADDLLDYFEKTWIGEPKRRGAGRKKPQFDHKLWNMHDRVVAAVPRSNNSDWIN
;
A
#
# COMPACT_ATOMS: atom_id res chain seq x y z
N MET A 1 43.34 -14.52 -11.75
CA MET A 1 42.79 -14.58 -10.38
C MET A 1 41.29 -14.68 -10.50
N SER A 2 40.66 -15.68 -9.89
CA SER A 2 39.21 -15.87 -9.99
C SER A 2 38.49 -14.71 -9.31
N GLN A 3 37.62 -14.01 -10.05
CA GLN A 3 37.00 -12.76 -9.61
C GLN A 3 35.85 -13.03 -8.63
N ILE A 4 35.78 -12.26 -7.54
CA ILE A 4 34.63 -12.27 -6.62
C ILE A 4 33.58 -11.31 -7.17
N GLU A 5 32.40 -11.82 -7.49
CA GLU A 5 31.27 -10.97 -7.87
C GLU A 5 30.44 -10.61 -6.63
N LYS A 6 30.27 -9.32 -6.38
CA LYS A 6 29.52 -8.80 -5.22
C LYS A 6 28.04 -8.69 -5.57
N LEU A 7 27.20 -9.24 -4.71
CA LEU A 7 25.75 -9.23 -4.84
C LEU A 7 25.13 -8.73 -3.53
N LEU A 8 23.85 -8.39 -3.58
CA LEU A 8 23.02 -8.10 -2.41
C LEU A 8 21.86 -9.06 -2.30
N SER A 9 21.50 -9.42 -1.08
CA SER A 9 20.30 -10.18 -0.78
C SER A 9 19.04 -9.33 -0.89
N VAL A 10 17.87 -9.99 -0.84
CA VAL A 10 16.58 -9.31 -0.77
C VAL A 10 16.48 -8.36 0.44
N LYS A 11 17.26 -8.58 1.51
CA LYS A 11 17.29 -7.71 2.70
C LYS A 11 18.48 -6.73 2.71
N GLY A 12 19.16 -6.54 1.57
CA GLY A 12 20.33 -5.65 1.49
C GLY A 12 21.61 -6.19 2.14
N LYS A 13 21.59 -7.42 2.68
CA LYS A 13 22.81 -8.05 3.23
C LYS A 13 23.79 -8.41 2.11
N PRO A 14 25.11 -8.29 2.34
CA PRO A 14 26.13 -8.70 1.39
C PRO A 14 26.04 -10.18 0.99
N MET A 15 26.25 -10.43 -0.29
CA MET A 15 26.37 -11.75 -0.90
C MET A 15 27.55 -11.76 -1.85
N ILE A 16 28.11 -12.94 -2.10
CA ILE A 16 29.15 -13.12 -3.10
C ILE A 16 28.80 -14.29 -4.01
N HIS A 17 29.18 -14.15 -5.27
CA HIS A 17 29.17 -15.22 -6.26
C HIS A 17 30.61 -15.57 -6.64
N HIS A 18 30.89 -16.87 -6.67
CA HIS A 18 32.18 -17.41 -7.06
C HIS A 18 32.03 -18.83 -7.63
N GLU A 19 32.52 -19.06 -8.83
CA GLU A 19 32.50 -20.37 -9.51
C GLU A 19 31.11 -21.02 -9.59
N GLY A 20 30.07 -20.20 -9.80
CA GLY A 20 28.67 -20.68 -9.85
C GLY A 20 28.04 -20.95 -8.49
N TYR A 21 28.75 -20.71 -7.39
CA TYR A 21 28.22 -20.82 -6.02
C TYR A 21 27.89 -19.44 -5.45
N ILE A 22 26.76 -19.38 -4.74
CA ILE A 22 26.27 -18.16 -4.11
C ILE A 22 26.43 -18.30 -2.60
N TYR A 23 27.04 -17.30 -1.97
CA TYR A 23 27.23 -17.26 -0.53
C TYR A 23 26.56 -16.02 0.08
N THR A 24 26.06 -16.18 1.30
CA THR A 24 25.40 -15.14 2.09
C THR A 24 26.24 -14.81 3.32
N ALA A 25 26.27 -13.53 3.71
CA ALA A 25 27.01 -13.10 4.88
C ALA A 25 26.49 -13.79 6.16
N GLU A 26 27.37 -14.50 6.84
CA GLU A 26 27.09 -15.21 8.10
C GLU A 26 27.56 -14.39 9.30
N ARG A 27 28.80 -13.88 9.26
CA ARG A 27 29.41 -13.13 10.36
C ARG A 27 30.44 -12.12 9.87
N THR A 28 30.50 -10.97 10.53
CA THR A 28 31.55 -9.97 10.35
C THR A 28 32.45 -9.95 11.58
N THR A 29 33.75 -9.81 11.35
CA THR A 29 34.77 -9.59 12.39
C THR A 29 35.51 -8.29 12.11
N SER A 30 36.42 -7.87 12.98
CA SER A 30 37.22 -6.65 12.77
C SER A 30 38.11 -6.70 11.53
N THR A 31 38.48 -7.90 11.05
CA THR A 31 39.45 -8.07 9.94
C THR A 31 38.88 -8.78 8.72
N LYS A 32 37.77 -9.51 8.86
CA LYS A 32 37.21 -10.33 7.78
C LYS A 32 35.69 -10.48 7.80
N LEU A 33 35.15 -10.79 6.63
CA LEU A 33 33.77 -11.21 6.41
C LEU A 33 33.72 -12.73 6.17
N ILE A 34 32.81 -13.40 6.86
CA ILE A 34 32.57 -14.84 6.77
C ILE A 34 31.25 -15.04 6.04
N PHE A 35 31.30 -15.79 4.95
CA PHE A 35 30.15 -16.14 4.14
C PHE A 35 29.89 -17.64 4.20
N ARG A 36 28.62 -18.01 4.21
CA ARG A 36 28.14 -19.39 4.12
C ARG A 36 27.39 -19.58 2.81
N CYS A 37 27.52 -20.76 2.20
CA CYS A 37 26.74 -21.13 1.02
C CYS A 37 25.24 -20.90 1.27
N GLN A 38 24.54 -20.37 0.25
CA GLN A 38 23.12 -20.05 0.33
C GLN A 38 22.25 -21.30 0.50
N ASN A 39 22.70 -22.45 -0.01
CA ASN A 39 22.01 -23.72 0.19
C ASN A 39 22.10 -24.14 1.66
N ARG A 40 20.94 -24.31 2.32
CA ARG A 40 20.84 -24.60 3.76
C ARG A 40 21.44 -25.95 4.14
N ASP A 41 21.41 -26.90 3.22
CA ASP A 41 21.97 -28.25 3.42
C ASP A 41 23.49 -28.26 3.18
N CYS A 42 24.03 -27.20 2.57
CA CYS A 42 25.44 -27.02 2.37
C CYS A 42 26.11 -26.36 3.60
N LYS A 43 27.26 -26.91 3.99
CA LYS A 43 28.10 -26.39 5.08
C LYS A 43 29.27 -25.55 4.58
N ALA A 44 29.37 -25.34 3.27
CA ALA A 44 30.49 -24.63 2.68
C ALA A 44 30.54 -23.17 3.14
N ARG A 45 31.75 -22.67 3.39
CA ARG A 45 32.08 -21.31 3.78
C ARG A 45 33.26 -20.75 2.99
N CYS A 46 33.32 -19.44 2.91
CA CYS A 46 34.47 -18.72 2.41
C CYS A 46 34.67 -17.42 3.21
N HIS A 47 35.91 -16.95 3.25
CA HIS A 47 36.30 -15.77 4.03
C HIS A 47 36.91 -14.73 3.10
N THR A 48 36.45 -13.49 3.19
CA THR A 48 37.03 -12.37 2.45
C THR A 48 37.53 -11.30 3.41
N ASN A 49 38.37 -10.40 2.92
CA ASN A 49 38.58 -9.12 3.60
C ASN A 49 37.28 -8.29 3.63
N LEU A 50 37.30 -7.17 4.35
CA LEU A 50 36.12 -6.32 4.55
C LEU A 50 35.61 -5.68 3.25
N SER A 51 36.48 -5.44 2.26
CA SER A 51 36.12 -4.91 0.95
C SER A 51 35.55 -5.98 0.00
N MET A 52 35.57 -7.26 0.37
CA MET A 52 35.07 -8.39 -0.42
C MET A 52 35.73 -8.53 -1.80
N ASP A 53 36.99 -8.14 -1.93
CA ASP A 53 37.74 -8.22 -3.20
C ASP A 53 38.73 -9.40 -3.23
N VAL A 54 39.15 -9.91 -2.06
CA VAL A 54 40.12 -11.00 -1.94
C VAL A 54 39.64 -12.06 -0.96
N PHE A 55 39.78 -13.34 -1.33
CA PHE A 55 39.63 -14.46 -0.42
C PHE A 55 40.83 -14.56 0.51
N LEU A 56 40.58 -14.60 1.82
CA LEU A 56 41.60 -14.80 2.84
C LEU A 56 41.98 -16.26 3.03
N SER A 57 41.17 -17.18 2.51
CA SER A 57 41.40 -18.62 2.50
C SER A 57 40.61 -19.26 1.35
N GLN A 58 41.08 -20.40 0.86
CA GLN A 58 40.35 -21.17 -0.15
C GLN A 58 38.93 -21.49 0.33
N PRO A 59 37.90 -21.26 -0.51
CA PRO A 59 36.54 -21.69 -0.21
C PRO A 59 36.49 -23.19 0.08
N THR A 60 35.71 -23.59 1.08
CA THR A 60 35.53 -25.01 1.39
C THR A 60 34.68 -25.71 0.32
N ALA A 61 34.88 -27.01 0.12
CA ALA A 61 34.12 -27.81 -0.84
C ALA A 61 32.59 -27.80 -0.59
N HIS A 62 31.83 -27.89 -1.68
CA HIS A 62 30.36 -27.98 -1.68
C HIS A 62 29.88 -29.42 -1.83
N CYS A 63 28.67 -29.69 -1.35
CA CYS A 63 28.00 -31.00 -1.50
C CYS A 63 26.90 -30.98 -2.58
N HIS A 64 26.92 -29.99 -3.47
CA HIS A 64 25.97 -29.83 -4.56
C HIS A 64 26.65 -29.17 -5.76
N ALA A 65 26.04 -29.30 -6.93
CA ALA A 65 26.50 -28.65 -8.14
C ALA A 65 26.38 -27.11 -8.08
N PRO A 66 27.19 -26.37 -8.87
CA PRO A 66 27.04 -24.93 -9.02
C PRO A 66 25.71 -24.58 -9.69
N GLN A 67 25.21 -23.37 -9.42
CA GLN A 67 23.92 -22.86 -9.91
C GLN A 67 24.08 -21.47 -10.54
N PRO A 68 24.80 -21.35 -11.67
CA PRO A 68 25.10 -20.07 -12.30
C PRO A 68 23.84 -19.31 -12.73
N ASP A 69 22.78 -20.02 -13.12
CA ASP A 69 21.52 -19.42 -13.61
C ASP A 69 20.78 -18.61 -12.54
N ARG A 70 21.10 -18.80 -11.26
CA ARG A 70 20.53 -18.00 -10.16
C ARG A 70 21.14 -16.60 -10.05
N VAL A 71 22.36 -16.42 -10.55
CA VAL A 71 23.08 -15.14 -10.44
C VAL A 71 22.37 -14.02 -11.20
N PRO A 72 21.96 -14.20 -12.48
CA PRO A 72 21.18 -13.20 -13.20
C PRO A 72 19.89 -12.79 -12.49
N ALA A 73 19.17 -13.75 -11.88
CA ALA A 73 17.94 -13.47 -11.15
C ALA A 73 18.16 -12.58 -9.91
N ILE A 74 19.32 -12.72 -9.23
CA ILE A 74 19.69 -11.86 -8.10
C ILE A 74 20.12 -10.47 -8.60
N GLN A 75 20.93 -10.40 -9.65
CA GLN A 75 21.38 -9.16 -10.26
C GLN A 75 20.19 -8.31 -10.74
N LEU A 76 19.23 -8.94 -11.45
CA LEU A 76 17.99 -8.30 -11.89
C LEU A 76 17.24 -7.66 -10.73
N LYS A 77 17.07 -8.37 -9.61
CA LYS A 77 16.39 -7.85 -8.42
C LYS A 77 17.14 -6.67 -7.79
N ASN A 78 18.47 -6.71 -7.77
CA ASN A 78 19.29 -5.64 -7.22
C ASN A 78 19.24 -4.39 -8.10
N GLU A 79 19.28 -4.55 -9.43
CA GLU A 79 19.11 -3.47 -10.38
C GLU A 79 17.73 -2.80 -10.24
N ILE A 80 16.66 -3.60 -10.27
CA ILE A 80 15.29 -3.09 -10.12
C ILE A 80 15.12 -2.32 -8.83
N LYS A 81 15.68 -2.83 -7.71
CA LYS A 81 15.62 -2.14 -6.42
C LYS A 81 16.41 -0.84 -6.40
N ALA A 82 17.61 -0.84 -6.96
CA ALA A 82 18.44 0.36 -7.03
C ALA A 82 17.70 1.44 -7.85
N ARG A 83 17.24 1.09 -9.05
CA ARG A 83 16.45 1.98 -9.92
C ARG A 83 15.18 2.49 -9.24
N ALA A 84 14.44 1.61 -8.56
CA ALA A 84 13.20 2.00 -7.88
C ALA A 84 13.39 3.07 -6.79
N VAL A 85 14.57 3.15 -6.18
CA VAL A 85 14.93 4.15 -5.16
C VAL A 85 15.52 5.42 -5.76
N THR A 86 16.24 5.31 -6.89
CA THR A 86 16.96 6.43 -7.49
C THR A 86 16.21 7.15 -8.61
N THR A 87 15.13 6.55 -9.14
CA THR A 87 14.36 7.11 -10.27
C THR A 87 12.86 7.08 -10.03
N ASP A 88 12.14 8.01 -10.66
CA ASP A 88 10.67 8.09 -10.68
C ASP A 88 10.03 7.38 -11.89
N GLU A 89 10.81 6.55 -12.60
CA GLU A 89 10.32 5.82 -13.78
C GLU A 89 9.11 4.93 -13.43
N SER A 90 8.21 4.70 -14.38
CA SER A 90 7.08 3.79 -14.12
C SER A 90 7.56 2.37 -13.81
N THR A 91 6.82 1.64 -12.98
CA THR A 91 7.09 0.23 -12.65
C THR A 91 7.29 -0.62 -13.92
N SER A 92 6.46 -0.35 -14.93
CA SER A 92 6.54 -1.02 -16.23
C SER A 92 7.87 -0.74 -16.95
N SER A 93 8.28 0.54 -17.00
CA SER A 93 9.55 0.95 -17.62
C SER A 93 10.76 0.27 -16.97
N ILE A 94 10.82 0.28 -15.63
CA ILE A 94 11.92 -0.36 -14.89
C ILE A 94 12.00 -1.85 -15.20
N ILE A 95 10.85 -2.55 -15.15
CA ILE A 95 10.80 -3.99 -15.41
C ILE A 95 11.20 -4.30 -16.85
N HIS A 96 10.61 -3.64 -17.84
CA HIS A 96 10.92 -3.90 -19.26
C HIS A 96 12.36 -3.56 -19.61
N SER A 97 12.91 -2.48 -19.05
CA SER A 97 14.31 -2.11 -19.24
C SER A 97 15.25 -3.17 -18.68
N ALA A 98 15.02 -3.61 -17.44
CA ALA A 98 15.85 -4.60 -16.76
C ALA A 98 15.72 -6.01 -17.37
N LEU A 99 14.52 -6.38 -17.87
CA LEU A 99 14.31 -7.65 -18.56
C LEU A 99 14.97 -7.72 -19.93
N ARG A 100 15.20 -6.58 -20.60
CA ARG A 100 15.83 -6.54 -21.93
C ARG A 100 17.23 -7.12 -21.93
N THR A 101 17.96 -6.98 -20.82
CA THR A 101 19.33 -7.49 -20.64
C THR A 101 19.37 -8.85 -19.96
N TYR A 102 18.22 -9.45 -19.63
CA TYR A 102 18.16 -10.71 -18.90
C TYR A 102 18.51 -11.89 -19.83
N PRO A 103 19.45 -12.77 -19.43
CA PRO A 103 19.92 -13.84 -20.29
C PRO A 103 18.89 -14.98 -20.43
N LEU A 104 18.69 -15.46 -21.66
CA LEU A 104 17.79 -16.56 -21.97
C LEU A 104 18.16 -17.87 -21.26
N SER A 105 19.45 -18.10 -21.02
CA SER A 105 19.93 -19.28 -20.28
C SER A 105 19.39 -19.36 -18.84
N ALA A 106 19.09 -18.22 -18.23
CA ALA A 106 18.55 -18.12 -16.88
C ALA A 106 17.02 -17.94 -16.83
N ALA A 107 16.31 -18.19 -17.94
CA ALA A 107 14.86 -17.98 -18.01
C ALA A 107 14.09 -18.80 -16.95
N GLY A 108 14.58 -19.99 -16.60
CA GLY A 108 13.97 -20.83 -15.57
C GLY A 108 14.02 -20.25 -14.14
N GLU A 109 14.96 -19.34 -13.88
CA GLU A 109 15.12 -18.64 -12.58
C GLU A 109 14.46 -17.25 -12.58
N LEU A 110 13.78 -16.89 -13.68
CA LEU A 110 13.17 -15.57 -13.81
C LEU A 110 12.05 -15.37 -12.77
N PRO A 111 12.08 -14.29 -11.97
CA PRO A 111 11.02 -14.01 -11.02
C PRO A 111 9.70 -13.67 -11.70
N LYS A 112 8.57 -14.00 -11.07
CA LYS A 112 7.24 -13.59 -11.54
C LYS A 112 7.12 -12.06 -11.58
N ASN A 113 6.47 -11.54 -12.63
CA ASN A 113 6.22 -10.10 -12.80
C ASN A 113 5.52 -9.46 -11.60
N GLU A 114 4.52 -10.12 -11.01
CA GLU A 114 3.84 -9.63 -9.81
C GLU A 114 4.81 -9.42 -8.63
N ALA A 115 5.77 -10.32 -8.45
CA ALA A 115 6.77 -10.20 -7.39
C ALA A 115 7.72 -9.02 -7.63
N LEU A 116 8.09 -8.75 -8.89
CA LEU A 116 8.90 -7.58 -9.26
C LEU A 116 8.13 -6.28 -9.04
N MET A 117 6.85 -6.22 -9.42
CA MET A 117 5.99 -5.06 -9.18
C MET A 117 5.86 -4.75 -7.69
N LEU A 118 5.59 -5.76 -6.87
CA LEU A 118 5.49 -5.59 -5.41
C LEU A 118 6.82 -5.13 -4.80
N MET A 119 7.94 -5.59 -5.33
CA MET A 119 9.27 -5.18 -4.88
C MET A 119 9.52 -3.68 -5.12
N ILE A 120 9.17 -3.18 -6.31
CA ILE A 120 9.28 -1.75 -6.65
C ILE A 120 8.38 -0.92 -5.73
N ARG A 121 7.12 -1.33 -5.57
CA ARG A 121 6.15 -0.64 -4.70
C ARG A 121 6.66 -0.52 -3.26
N ARG A 122 7.24 -1.59 -2.71
CA ARG A 122 7.83 -1.59 -1.36
C ARG A 122 8.99 -0.61 -1.22
N GLN A 123 9.87 -0.51 -2.22
CA GLN A 123 10.97 0.47 -2.16
C GLN A 123 10.50 1.91 -2.29
N ARG A 124 9.36 2.13 -2.95
CA ARG A 124 8.74 3.45 -3.11
C ARG A 124 7.68 3.75 -2.06
N THR A 125 7.46 2.85 -1.10
CA THR A 125 6.58 3.15 0.03
C THR A 125 7.33 4.13 0.91
N VAL A 126 6.89 5.38 0.89
CA VAL A 126 7.49 6.49 1.63
C VAL A 126 6.40 7.04 2.53
N GLU A 127 6.77 7.47 3.74
CA GLU A 127 5.87 8.24 4.60
C GLU A 127 5.38 9.45 3.80
N THR A 128 4.06 9.58 3.67
CA THR A 128 3.43 10.66 2.90
C THR A 128 3.11 11.87 3.75
N ILE A 129 3.09 11.66 5.06
CA ILE A 129 2.60 12.59 6.08
C ILE A 129 3.69 12.76 7.14
N ASP A 130 3.86 13.97 7.66
CA ASP A 130 4.76 14.27 8.77
C ASP A 130 4.15 13.93 10.14
N VAL A 131 4.88 14.29 11.21
CA VAL A 131 4.49 14.03 12.60
C VAL A 131 3.18 14.74 13.00
N ASP A 132 2.86 15.83 12.31
CA ASP A 132 1.70 16.69 12.59
C ASP A 132 0.48 16.31 11.75
N GLY A 133 0.59 15.32 10.86
CA GLY A 133 -0.50 14.90 9.99
C GLY A 133 -0.56 15.67 8.66
N CYS A 134 0.46 16.46 8.33
CA CYS A 134 0.52 17.27 7.10
C CYS A 134 1.33 16.60 6.00
N LEU A 135 1.03 16.92 4.73
CA LEU A 135 1.76 16.36 3.60
C LEU A 135 3.20 16.87 3.56
N LEU A 136 4.16 15.96 3.42
CA LEU A 136 5.59 16.29 3.33
C LEU A 136 5.89 17.27 2.19
N GLU A 137 6.80 18.22 2.43
CA GLU A 137 7.17 19.30 1.50
C GLU A 137 7.52 18.81 0.09
N LYS A 138 8.25 17.68 0.00
CA LYS A 138 8.65 17.07 -1.27
C LYS A 138 7.48 16.63 -2.17
N LEU A 139 6.28 16.47 -1.60
CA LEU A 139 5.06 16.06 -2.32
C LEU A 139 4.18 17.26 -2.71
N ARG A 140 4.54 18.47 -2.28
CA ARG A 140 3.75 19.68 -2.50
C ARG A 140 3.96 20.32 -3.87
N LYS A 141 4.96 19.86 -4.62
CA LYS A 141 5.35 20.40 -5.92
C LYS A 141 5.39 19.33 -7.00
N THR A 142 5.18 19.75 -8.24
CA THR A 142 5.36 18.90 -9.42
C THR A 142 6.84 18.70 -9.75
N TYR A 143 7.16 17.76 -10.63
CA TYR A 143 8.50 17.58 -11.20
C TYR A 143 9.03 18.79 -11.98
N ARG A 144 8.17 19.76 -12.29
CA ARG A 144 8.54 21.04 -12.94
C ARG A 144 8.63 22.19 -11.95
N ASP A 145 8.67 21.89 -10.65
CA ASP A 145 8.72 22.86 -9.55
C ASP A 145 7.48 23.79 -9.47
N GLU A 146 6.37 23.41 -10.11
CA GLU A 146 5.08 24.10 -9.95
C GLU A 146 4.37 23.65 -8.68
N ASP A 147 3.77 24.59 -7.93
CA ASP A 147 2.94 24.28 -6.76
C ASP A 147 1.81 23.32 -7.13
N PHE A 148 1.66 22.24 -6.36
CA PHE A 148 0.73 21.16 -6.63
C PHE A 148 -0.31 20.95 -5.52
N ILE A 149 -0.39 21.86 -4.55
CA ILE A 149 -1.44 21.88 -3.53
C ILE A 149 -2.23 23.16 -3.68
N LEU A 150 -3.53 23.01 -3.92
CA LEU A 150 -4.48 24.12 -3.93
C LEU A 150 -5.12 24.32 -2.56
N HIS A 151 -5.40 23.23 -1.85
CA HIS A 151 -6.05 23.25 -0.54
C HIS A 151 -5.57 22.08 0.29
N GLU A 152 -5.39 22.31 1.59
CA GLU A 152 -5.02 21.28 2.56
C GLU A 152 -5.69 21.60 3.90
N ASP A 153 -6.58 20.70 4.33
CA ASP A 153 -7.08 20.67 5.69
C ASP A 153 -7.17 19.23 6.21
N LYS A 154 -7.64 19.06 7.45
CA LYS A 154 -7.77 17.76 8.13
C LYS A 154 -8.78 16.79 7.50
N ASN A 155 -9.53 17.18 6.47
CA ASN A 155 -10.57 16.38 5.84
C ASN A 155 -10.42 16.27 4.32
N LEU A 156 -9.78 17.25 3.68
CA LEU A 156 -9.68 17.37 2.24
C LEU A 156 -8.32 17.94 1.85
N ILE A 157 -7.62 17.22 0.98
CA ILE A 157 -6.45 17.74 0.27
C ILE A 157 -6.77 17.79 -1.21
N ILE A 158 -6.60 18.97 -1.82
CA ILE A 158 -6.78 19.17 -3.25
C ILE A 158 -5.43 19.40 -3.90
N PHE A 159 -5.06 18.48 -4.78
CA PHE A 159 -3.89 18.57 -5.63
C PHE A 159 -4.26 19.05 -7.01
N THR A 160 -3.69 20.16 -7.42
CA THR A 160 -3.77 20.68 -8.78
C THR A 160 -2.75 21.80 -8.95
N THR A 161 -2.57 22.27 -10.17
CA THR A 161 -1.71 23.42 -10.47
C THR A 161 -2.52 24.55 -11.10
N LYS A 162 -1.94 25.76 -11.15
CA LYS A 162 -2.55 26.89 -11.88
C LYS A 162 -2.73 26.57 -13.36
N THR A 163 -1.79 25.82 -13.93
CA THR A 163 -1.87 25.34 -15.32
C THR A 163 -3.08 24.41 -15.51
N ASN A 164 -3.24 23.42 -14.62
CA ASN A 164 -4.37 22.49 -14.67
C ASN A 164 -5.72 23.20 -14.52
N LEU A 165 -5.83 24.16 -13.61
CA LEU A 165 -7.03 24.98 -13.43
C LEU A 165 -7.34 25.82 -14.67
N SER A 166 -6.32 26.38 -15.33
CA SER A 166 -6.49 27.12 -16.57
C SER A 166 -7.02 26.24 -17.71
N ILE A 167 -6.54 25.00 -17.80
CA ILE A 167 -7.04 24.01 -18.76
C ILE A 167 -8.51 23.67 -18.45
N LEU A 168 -8.84 23.37 -17.18
CA LEU A 168 -10.23 23.11 -16.77
C LEU A 168 -11.15 24.27 -17.14
N LYS A 169 -10.76 25.51 -16.84
CA LYS A 169 -11.54 26.72 -17.15
C LYS A 169 -11.85 26.88 -18.64
N GLN A 170 -10.94 26.45 -19.52
CA GLN A 170 -11.12 26.55 -20.98
C GLN A 170 -11.97 25.41 -21.56
N ASN A 171 -12.11 24.31 -20.83
CA ASN A 171 -12.85 23.14 -21.28
C ASN A 171 -14.35 23.24 -20.98
N LYS A 172 -15.18 23.02 -22.02
CA LYS A 172 -16.65 23.04 -21.88
C LYS A 172 -17.23 21.85 -21.12
N HIS A 173 -16.51 20.73 -21.10
CA HIS A 173 -16.96 19.49 -20.49
C HIS A 173 -15.94 19.01 -19.46
N TRP A 174 -16.41 18.79 -18.24
CA TRP A 174 -15.64 18.20 -17.16
C TRP A 174 -16.18 16.82 -16.86
N PHE A 175 -15.29 15.90 -16.55
CA PHE A 175 -15.64 14.55 -16.11
C PHE A 175 -15.14 14.36 -14.69
N ALA A 176 -15.93 13.68 -13.86
CA ALA A 176 -15.58 13.43 -12.47
C ALA A 176 -15.67 11.93 -12.19
N ASP A 177 -14.68 11.40 -11.46
CA ASP A 177 -14.70 10.03 -10.99
C ASP A 177 -14.09 9.93 -9.58
N GLY A 178 -14.55 8.95 -8.81
CA GLY A 178 -14.06 8.69 -7.47
C GLY A 178 -13.67 7.23 -7.29
N THR A 179 -12.40 6.99 -6.95
CA THR A 179 -11.86 5.65 -6.74
C THR A 179 -11.47 5.38 -5.29
N PHE A 180 -11.88 4.21 -4.80
CA PHE A 180 -11.56 3.72 -3.46
C PHE A 180 -10.32 2.82 -3.46
N LYS A 181 -10.02 2.16 -4.60
CA LYS A 181 -8.98 1.11 -4.68
C LYS A 181 -7.55 1.64 -4.66
N VAL A 182 -7.35 2.91 -5.00
CA VAL A 182 -6.03 3.55 -5.19
C VAL A 182 -5.81 4.65 -4.15
N CYS A 183 -6.72 4.80 -3.19
CA CYS A 183 -6.62 5.79 -2.13
C CYS A 183 -5.57 5.35 -1.09
N PRO A 184 -4.72 6.25 -0.56
CA PRO A 184 -3.84 5.91 0.56
C PRO A 184 -4.64 5.52 1.80
N ASP A 185 -4.06 4.69 2.68
CA ASP A 185 -4.72 4.13 3.88
C ASP A 185 -5.39 5.20 4.78
N ASP A 186 -4.86 6.43 4.79
CA ASP A 186 -5.36 7.53 5.62
C ASP A 186 -6.55 8.27 5.01
N TYR A 187 -7.00 7.89 3.81
CA TYR A 187 -8.05 8.56 3.07
C TYR A 187 -9.09 7.55 2.56
N TYR A 188 -10.34 7.99 2.48
CA TYR A 188 -11.46 7.14 2.07
C TYR A 188 -11.61 7.07 0.55
N GLN A 189 -11.45 8.20 -0.13
CA GLN A 189 -11.69 8.28 -1.57
C GLN A 189 -10.72 9.25 -2.24
N LEU A 190 -10.18 8.83 -3.38
CA LEU A 190 -9.51 9.71 -4.33
C LEU A 190 -10.55 10.15 -5.36
N PHE A 191 -10.96 11.41 -5.30
CA PHE A 191 -11.81 12.04 -6.30
C PHE A 191 -10.97 12.74 -7.35
N THR A 192 -11.39 12.72 -8.61
CA THR A 192 -10.63 13.27 -9.72
C THR A 192 -11.52 14.03 -10.68
N LEU A 193 -11.08 15.23 -11.08
CA LEU A 193 -11.68 15.98 -12.18
C LEU A 193 -10.79 15.86 -13.41
N HIS A 194 -11.42 15.63 -14.55
CA HIS A 194 -10.77 15.44 -15.82
C HIS A 194 -11.33 16.42 -16.85
N ALA A 195 -10.49 16.74 -17.83
CA ALA A 195 -10.92 17.43 -19.04
C ALA A 195 -10.39 16.70 -20.28
N MET A 196 -10.99 17.00 -21.42
CA MET A 196 -10.54 16.48 -22.69
C MET A 196 -9.40 17.33 -23.24
N MET A 197 -8.24 16.74 -23.46
CA MET A 197 -7.10 17.38 -24.12
C MET A 197 -6.65 16.50 -25.28
N THR A 198 -6.64 17.05 -26.49
CA THR A 198 -6.09 16.38 -27.69
C THR A 198 -6.65 14.95 -27.86
N ASN A 199 -7.97 14.79 -27.73
CA ASN A 199 -8.70 13.52 -27.76
C ASN A 199 -8.39 12.51 -26.64
N ALA A 200 -7.76 12.92 -25.54
CA ALA A 200 -7.59 12.10 -24.34
C ALA A 200 -8.31 12.75 -23.14
N ILE A 201 -8.88 11.93 -22.25
CA ILE A 201 -9.42 12.39 -20.97
C ILE A 201 -8.26 12.37 -19.97
N ILE A 202 -7.86 13.56 -19.48
CA ILE A 202 -6.69 13.71 -18.60
C ILE A 202 -7.17 14.21 -17.24
N PRO A 203 -6.75 13.57 -16.12
CA PRO A 203 -7.00 14.07 -14.78
C PRO A 203 -6.18 15.33 -14.49
N LEU A 204 -6.86 16.37 -13.99
CA LEU A 204 -6.29 17.70 -13.77
C LEU A 204 -6.38 18.14 -12.29
N VAL A 205 -7.35 17.61 -11.54
CA VAL A 205 -7.50 17.85 -10.11
C VAL A 205 -7.69 16.53 -9.42
N TYR A 206 -7.05 16.38 -8.26
CA TYR A 206 -7.16 15.23 -7.38
C TYR A 206 -7.59 15.70 -6.00
N GLY A 207 -8.64 15.12 -5.44
CA GLY A 207 -9.12 15.39 -4.09
C GLY A 207 -8.98 14.13 -3.24
N LEU A 208 -8.15 14.17 -2.20
CA LEU A 208 -8.12 13.14 -1.18
C LEU A 208 -9.12 13.50 -0.09
N LEU A 209 -10.17 12.69 0.00
CA LEU A 209 -11.26 12.85 0.96
C LEU A 209 -11.05 11.90 2.13
N ILE A 210 -11.04 12.42 3.35
CA ILE A 210 -11.10 11.61 4.56
C ILE A 210 -12.55 11.14 4.74
N GLY A 211 -12.72 9.93 5.26
CA GLY A 211 -14.03 9.30 5.41
C GLY A 211 -15.01 10.22 6.15
N CYS A 212 -16.23 10.31 5.63
CA CYS A 212 -17.28 11.11 6.25
C CYS A 212 -18.44 10.21 6.68
N PHE A 213 -19.14 10.62 7.73
CA PHE A 213 -20.27 9.88 8.29
C PHE A 213 -21.35 9.58 7.24
N PHE A 214 -21.58 10.51 6.32
CA PHE A 214 -22.52 10.34 5.22
C PHE A 214 -22.15 9.14 4.33
N HIS A 215 -20.89 9.04 3.90
CA HIS A 215 -20.45 7.93 3.04
C HIS A 215 -20.39 6.60 3.78
N PHE A 216 -19.98 6.60 5.05
CA PHE A 216 -20.06 5.41 5.91
C PHE A 216 -21.51 4.90 6.00
N SER A 217 -22.44 5.79 6.35
CA SER A 217 -23.88 5.46 6.43
C SER A 217 -24.43 4.99 5.08
N GLN A 218 -24.02 5.65 3.99
CA GLN A 218 -24.45 5.30 2.63
C GLN A 218 -23.90 3.95 2.18
N ALA A 219 -22.68 3.57 2.58
CA ALA A 219 -22.10 2.27 2.26
C ALA A 219 -22.89 1.13 2.91
N ILE A 220 -23.31 1.29 4.16
CA ILE A 220 -24.17 0.33 4.86
C ILE A 220 -25.53 0.24 4.17
N TRP A 221 -26.12 1.39 3.82
CA TRP A 221 -27.40 1.43 3.10
C TRP A 221 -27.34 0.72 1.74
N ARG A 222 -26.25 0.88 0.98
CA ARG A 222 -26.05 0.17 -0.29
C ARG A 222 -26.02 -1.34 -0.09
N GLN A 223 -25.50 -1.84 1.02
CA GLN A 223 -25.53 -3.28 1.33
C GLN A 223 -26.92 -3.76 1.70
N VAL A 224 -27.67 -2.99 2.49
CA VAL A 224 -29.11 -3.27 2.75
C VAL A 224 -29.88 -3.36 1.43
N GLN A 225 -29.60 -2.47 0.47
CA GLN A 225 -30.20 -2.51 -0.86
C GLN A 225 -29.75 -3.72 -1.68
N GLY A 226 -28.45 -3.94 -1.80
CA GLY A 226 -27.87 -4.99 -2.63
C GLY A 226 -28.19 -6.41 -2.16
N LYS A 227 -28.49 -6.58 -0.88
CA LYS A 227 -28.84 -7.88 -0.26
C LYS A 227 -30.35 -8.11 -0.17
N GLY A 228 -31.18 -7.23 -0.73
CA GLY A 228 -32.64 -7.38 -0.73
C GLY A 228 -33.32 -7.08 0.62
N LEU A 229 -32.61 -6.48 1.56
CA LEU A 229 -33.09 -6.22 2.93
C LEU A 229 -33.92 -4.94 3.06
N VAL A 230 -34.25 -4.27 1.94
CA VAL A 230 -34.97 -2.98 1.92
C VAL A 230 -36.38 -3.10 2.50
N THR A 231 -37.12 -4.15 2.14
CA THR A 231 -38.49 -4.36 2.63
C THR A 231 -38.47 -4.61 4.13
N LYS A 232 -37.59 -5.52 4.60
CA LYS A 232 -37.39 -5.77 6.04
C LYS A 232 -37.01 -4.49 6.79
N TYR A 233 -36.08 -3.69 6.26
CA TYR A 233 -35.75 -2.38 6.86
C TYR A 233 -36.94 -1.42 7.00
N LYS A 234 -37.93 -1.47 6.09
CA LYS A 234 -39.09 -0.58 6.14
C LYS A 234 -40.16 -1.06 7.10
N GLU A 235 -40.37 -2.38 7.16
CA GLU A 235 -41.51 -3.01 7.84
C GLU A 235 -41.16 -3.50 9.25
N ASP A 236 -39.91 -3.91 9.47
CA ASP A 236 -39.41 -4.41 10.75
C ASP A 236 -38.67 -3.30 11.51
N GLU A 237 -39.30 -2.82 12.59
CA GLU A 237 -38.73 -1.79 13.44
C GLU A 237 -37.46 -2.24 14.17
N TYR A 238 -37.39 -3.51 14.58
CA TYR A 238 -36.27 -4.06 15.32
C TYR A 238 -35.03 -4.20 14.43
N PHE A 239 -35.20 -4.77 13.23
CA PHE A 239 -34.13 -4.83 12.23
C PHE A 239 -33.64 -3.42 11.85
N ARG A 240 -34.58 -2.49 11.59
CA ARG A 240 -34.25 -1.09 11.29
C ARG A 240 -33.45 -0.43 12.42
N LEU A 241 -33.82 -0.68 13.68
CA LEU A 241 -33.11 -0.16 14.83
C LEU A 241 -31.69 -0.74 14.91
N ASN A 242 -31.51 -2.03 14.65
CA ASN A 242 -30.19 -2.67 14.69
C ASN A 242 -29.28 -2.18 13.56
N VAL A 243 -29.80 -1.96 12.35
CA VAL A 243 -29.05 -1.29 11.27
C VAL A 243 -28.65 0.13 11.68
N ARG A 244 -29.53 0.88 12.37
CA ARG A 244 -29.19 2.21 12.90
C ARG A 244 -28.13 2.14 14.00
N LYS A 245 -28.11 1.10 14.84
CA LYS A 245 -27.05 0.88 15.83
C LYS A 245 -25.70 0.61 15.16
N LEU A 246 -25.66 -0.15 14.05
CA LEU A 246 -24.43 -0.31 13.27
C LEU A 246 -23.90 1.04 12.76
N ILE A 247 -24.77 1.91 12.26
CA ILE A 247 -24.40 3.28 11.86
C ILE A 247 -23.95 4.10 13.08
N ALA A 248 -24.59 3.91 14.24
CA ALA A 248 -24.26 4.64 15.45
C ALA A 248 -22.89 4.29 16.04
N LEU A 249 -22.29 3.16 15.65
CA LEU A 249 -20.90 2.83 16.03
C LEU A 249 -19.89 3.90 15.63
N ALA A 250 -20.21 4.75 14.64
CA ALA A 250 -19.38 5.88 14.28
C ALA A 250 -19.23 6.90 15.43
N PHE A 251 -20.10 6.88 16.44
CA PHE A 251 -20.07 7.81 17.56
C PHE A 251 -19.56 7.18 18.86
N VAL A 252 -19.16 5.92 18.83
CA VAL A 252 -18.59 5.20 19.99
C VAL A 252 -17.09 5.52 20.07
N PRO A 253 -16.48 5.66 21.26
CA PRO A 253 -15.03 5.78 21.40
C PRO A 253 -14.30 4.69 20.60
N VAL A 254 -13.18 5.05 19.96
CA VAL A 254 -12.48 4.17 18.99
C VAL A 254 -12.08 2.83 19.60
N ASP A 255 -11.73 2.81 20.88
CA ASP A 255 -11.36 1.66 21.68
C ASP A 255 -12.54 0.77 22.09
N GLU A 256 -13.77 1.29 22.05
CA GLU A 256 -14.99 0.57 22.41
C GLU A 256 -15.78 0.05 21.18
N ILE A 257 -15.43 0.47 19.96
CA ILE A 257 -16.15 0.10 18.72
C ILE A 257 -16.33 -1.42 18.58
N THR A 258 -15.27 -2.20 18.82
CA THR A 258 -15.34 -3.67 18.67
C THR A 258 -16.30 -4.29 19.66
N THR A 259 -16.28 -3.82 20.91
CA THR A 259 -17.20 -4.27 21.96
C THR A 259 -18.64 -3.87 21.63
N GLY A 260 -18.85 -2.64 21.14
CA GLY A 260 -20.14 -2.17 20.68
C GLY A 260 -20.70 -3.02 19.53
N PHE A 261 -19.86 -3.41 18.57
CA PHE A 261 -20.26 -4.30 17.48
C PHE A 261 -20.67 -5.69 17.99
N ASP A 262 -19.87 -6.30 18.88
CA ASP A 262 -20.16 -7.62 19.44
C ASP A 262 -21.52 -7.65 20.19
N LEU A 263 -21.89 -6.55 20.84
CA LEU A 263 -23.21 -6.40 21.49
C LEU A 263 -24.37 -6.31 20.48
N ILE A 264 -24.12 -5.73 19.30
CA ILE A 264 -25.15 -5.51 18.27
C ILE A 264 -25.36 -6.77 17.41
N VAL A 265 -24.30 -7.50 17.06
CA VAL A 265 -24.38 -8.69 16.19
C VAL A 265 -25.39 -9.72 16.70
N ASN A 266 -25.37 -9.99 18.01
CA ASN A 266 -26.27 -10.96 18.65
C ASN A 266 -27.76 -10.53 18.65
N GLN A 267 -28.07 -9.32 18.17
CA GLN A 267 -29.43 -8.80 18.09
C GLN A 267 -30.04 -8.98 16.69
N PHE A 268 -29.27 -9.37 15.68
CA PHE A 268 -29.79 -9.63 14.34
C PHE A 268 -30.30 -11.07 14.20
N ASP A 269 -31.26 -11.27 13.29
CA ASP A 269 -31.67 -12.60 12.86
C ASP A 269 -30.70 -13.14 11.78
N ASP A 270 -30.69 -14.46 11.57
CA ASP A 270 -29.80 -15.17 10.63
C ASP A 270 -29.86 -14.65 9.18
N ASP A 271 -30.98 -14.02 8.77
CA ASP A 271 -31.12 -13.46 7.42
C ASP A 271 -30.26 -12.20 7.17
N ALA A 272 -29.61 -11.67 8.20
CA ALA A 272 -28.71 -10.53 8.13
C ALA A 272 -27.22 -10.90 8.14
N ASP A 273 -26.86 -12.18 8.24
CA ASP A 273 -25.46 -12.67 8.30
C ASP A 273 -24.60 -12.04 7.20
N ASP A 274 -25.16 -12.01 6.00
CA ASP A 274 -24.55 -11.50 4.80
C ASP A 274 -24.18 -10.00 4.91
N LEU A 275 -24.98 -9.20 5.63
CA LEU A 275 -24.72 -7.78 5.93
C LEU A 275 -23.67 -7.65 7.05
N LEU A 276 -23.74 -8.50 8.06
CA LEU A 276 -22.83 -8.51 9.20
C LEU A 276 -21.43 -8.93 8.79
N ASP A 277 -21.28 -9.94 7.93
CA ASP A 277 -20.02 -10.38 7.36
C ASP A 277 -19.33 -9.26 6.58
N TYR A 278 -20.10 -8.54 5.77
CA TYR A 278 -19.60 -7.34 5.10
C TYR A 278 -19.13 -6.32 6.14
N PHE A 279 -19.96 -6.03 7.14
CA PHE A 279 -19.68 -4.97 8.10
C PHE A 279 -18.43 -5.30 8.92
N GLU A 280 -18.34 -6.53 9.42
CA GLU A 280 -17.23 -7.01 10.23
C GLU A 280 -15.93 -6.99 9.42
N LYS A 281 -15.94 -7.50 8.19
CA LYS A 281 -14.75 -7.52 7.34
C LYS A 281 -14.28 -6.12 6.95
N THR A 282 -15.21 -5.23 6.60
CA THR A 282 -14.90 -3.92 6.03
C THR A 282 -14.56 -2.89 7.11
N TRP A 283 -15.29 -2.86 8.23
CA TRP A 283 -15.22 -1.75 9.21
C TRP A 283 -14.66 -2.15 10.58
N ILE A 284 -14.77 -3.42 11.00
CA ILE A 284 -14.38 -3.86 12.36
C ILE A 284 -13.09 -4.69 12.38
N GLY A 285 -12.87 -5.50 11.35
CA GLY A 285 -11.80 -6.48 11.25
C GLY A 285 -12.21 -7.85 11.82
N GLU A 286 -12.10 -8.89 10.99
CA GLU A 286 -12.47 -10.26 11.37
C GLU A 286 -11.62 -10.79 12.54
N PRO A 287 -12.16 -11.64 13.42
CA PRO A 287 -11.39 -12.32 14.45
C PRO A 287 -10.21 -13.12 13.85
N LYS A 288 -9.03 -13.03 14.46
CA LYS A 288 -7.90 -13.91 14.12
C LYS A 288 -8.13 -15.28 14.74
N ARG A 289 -7.59 -16.31 14.08
CA ARG A 289 -7.59 -17.68 14.60
C ARG A 289 -6.98 -17.72 16.01
N ARG A 290 -7.60 -18.50 16.90
CA ARG A 290 -7.13 -18.75 18.29
C ARG A 290 -7.11 -17.53 19.21
N GLY A 291 -7.99 -16.56 19.01
CA GLY A 291 -8.17 -15.46 19.96
C GLY A 291 -7.04 -14.43 19.99
N ALA A 292 -6.19 -14.38 18.96
CA ALA A 292 -5.06 -13.44 18.86
C ALA A 292 -5.48 -11.99 18.49
N GLY A 293 -6.68 -11.57 18.90
CA GLY A 293 -7.30 -10.29 18.52
C GLY A 293 -7.96 -10.30 17.13
N ARG A 294 -8.26 -9.12 16.58
CA ARG A 294 -8.89 -8.94 15.25
C ARG A 294 -7.85 -8.63 14.16
N LYS A 295 -8.18 -8.89 12.89
CA LYS A 295 -7.43 -8.44 11.71
C LYS A 295 -7.60 -6.92 11.55
N LYS A 296 -6.70 -6.27 10.80
CA LYS A 296 -6.90 -4.85 10.43
C LYS A 296 -8.16 -4.79 9.54
N PRO A 297 -9.15 -3.93 9.85
CA PRO A 297 -10.28 -3.71 8.95
C PRO A 297 -9.82 -3.14 7.61
N GLN A 298 -10.68 -3.20 6.60
CA GLN A 298 -10.41 -2.57 5.31
C GLN A 298 -10.29 -1.04 5.45
N PHE A 299 -11.13 -0.44 6.29
CA PHE A 299 -11.05 0.98 6.64
C PHE A 299 -10.78 1.12 8.14
N ASP A 300 -9.71 1.83 8.50
CA ASP A 300 -9.34 2.08 9.88
C ASP A 300 -10.47 2.81 10.63
N HIS A 301 -10.67 2.49 11.91
CA HIS A 301 -11.72 3.10 12.73
C HIS A 301 -11.66 4.62 12.72
N LYS A 302 -10.46 5.20 12.73
CA LYS A 302 -10.27 6.66 12.73
C LYS A 302 -10.83 7.35 11.48
N LEU A 303 -10.98 6.64 10.37
CA LEU A 303 -11.44 7.22 9.10
C LEU A 303 -12.92 7.53 9.08
N TRP A 304 -13.73 6.77 9.82
CA TRP A 304 -15.19 6.87 9.78
C TRP A 304 -15.79 7.21 11.14
N ASN A 305 -14.99 7.15 12.21
CA ASN A 305 -15.39 7.57 13.54
C ASN A 305 -15.55 9.09 13.62
N MET A 306 -16.56 9.50 14.39
CA MET A 306 -17.03 10.85 14.59
C MET A 306 -17.08 11.22 16.07
N HIS A 307 -16.71 10.32 16.99
CA HIS A 307 -16.78 10.55 18.44
C HIS A 307 -16.04 11.85 18.81
N ASP A 308 -14.76 11.93 18.45
CA ASP A 308 -13.93 13.09 18.77
C ASP A 308 -14.41 14.37 18.09
N ARG A 309 -15.01 14.26 16.89
CA ARG A 309 -15.61 15.39 16.18
C ARG A 309 -16.85 15.92 16.87
N VAL A 310 -17.70 15.04 17.40
CA VAL A 310 -18.89 15.40 18.17
C VAL A 310 -18.49 16.05 19.49
N VAL A 311 -17.52 15.48 20.20
CA VAL A 311 -16.96 16.07 21.44
C VAL A 311 -16.35 17.45 21.17
N ALA A 312 -15.69 17.63 20.02
CA ALA A 312 -15.09 18.90 19.62
C ALA A 312 -16.04 19.87 18.89
N ALA A 313 -17.35 19.57 18.79
CA ALA A 313 -18.36 20.37 18.08
C ALA A 313 -18.03 20.70 16.60
N VAL A 314 -17.26 19.86 15.92
CA VAL A 314 -16.91 20.01 14.50
C VAL A 314 -18.06 19.48 13.63
N PRO A 315 -18.37 20.11 12.46
CA PRO A 315 -19.42 19.62 11.58
C PRO A 315 -19.28 18.14 11.18
N ARG A 316 -20.43 17.45 11.12
CA ARG A 316 -20.57 16.00 10.88
C ARG A 316 -20.57 15.63 9.39
N SER A 317 -20.69 16.62 8.52
CA SER A 317 -20.61 16.50 7.07
C SER A 317 -19.61 17.51 6.52
N ASN A 318 -18.96 17.16 5.42
CA ASN A 318 -18.07 18.03 4.65
C ASN A 318 -18.81 19.10 3.82
N ASN A 319 -20.13 19.25 3.99
CA ASN A 319 -20.99 20.14 3.21
C ASN A 319 -21.46 21.37 4.01
N SER A 320 -20.78 21.74 5.11
CA SER A 320 -21.30 22.78 6.01
C SER A 320 -21.22 24.20 5.44
N ASP A 321 -20.33 24.49 4.49
CA ASP A 321 -19.91 25.88 4.22
C ASP A 321 -20.00 26.36 2.75
N TRP A 322 -20.84 25.78 1.90
CA TRP A 322 -20.98 26.25 0.50
C TRP A 322 -22.08 27.32 0.29
N ILE A 323 -22.69 27.82 1.36
CA ILE A 323 -23.71 28.88 1.29
C ILE A 323 -23.43 29.90 2.39
N ASN A 324 -22.61 30.90 2.08
CA ASN A 324 -22.76 32.28 2.56
C ASN A 324 -22.14 33.21 1.53
#